data_AF-A0A496SQS3-F1
#
_entry.id   AF-A0A496SQS3-F1
#
_cell.length_a   1.000
_cell.length_b   1.000
_cell.length_c   1.000
_cell.angle_alpha   90.00
_cell.angle_beta   90.00
_cell.angle_gamma   90.00
#
_symmetry.space_group_name_H-M   'P 1'
#
loop_
_entity.id
_entity.type
_entity.pdbx_description
1 polymer ?
#
loop_
_entity_poly.entity_id
_entity_poly.type
_entity_poly.pdbx_seq_one_letter_code
_entity_poly.pdbx_strand_id
1 'polypeptide(L)' 'MPRKRFGPRYRVSFRRRREGRTDYYARYRLVISGKIRAVVRKSRRNVIIHFT' A
#
# COMPACT_ATOMS: atom_id res chain seq x y z
N MET A 1 14.37 21.71 -9.83
CA MET A 1 14.27 20.64 -8.81
C MET A 1 15.49 19.74 -8.94
N PRO A 2 16.39 19.66 -7.95
CA PRO A 2 17.60 18.86 -8.10
C PRO A 2 17.24 17.37 -8.15
N ARG A 3 17.77 16.65 -9.14
CA ARG A 3 17.59 15.20 -9.28
C ARG A 3 18.32 14.50 -8.14
N LYS A 4 17.60 14.12 -7.10
CA LYS A 4 18.12 13.34 -5.97
C LYS A 4 18.60 11.99 -6.49
N ARG A 5 19.90 11.85 -6.77
CA ARG A 5 20.52 10.56 -7.13
C ARG A 5 20.59 9.71 -5.88
N PHE A 6 19.62 8.84 -5.71
CA PHE A 6 19.66 7.79 -4.70
C PHE A 6 20.88 6.91 -4.99
N GLY A 7 21.89 6.94 -4.12
CA GLY A 7 23.06 6.07 -4.26
C GLY A 7 22.70 4.59 -4.13
N PRO A 8 23.63 3.67 -4.42
CA PRO A 8 23.38 2.21 -4.43
C PRO A 8 22.88 1.65 -3.08
N ARG A 9 23.04 2.40 -1.99
CA ARG A 9 22.58 2.03 -0.64
C ARG A 9 21.16 2.53 -0.29
N TYR A 10 20.49 3.25 -1.18
CA TYR A 10 19.17 3.79 -0.85
C TYR A 10 18.12 2.67 -0.81
N ARG A 11 17.58 2.40 0.39
CA ARG A 11 16.49 1.44 0.56
C ARG A 11 15.18 2.09 0.12
N VAL A 12 14.72 1.68 -1.05
CA VAL A 12 13.47 2.15 -1.63
C VAL A 12 12.29 1.48 -0.91
N SER A 13 11.34 2.28 -0.40
CA SER A 13 10.10 1.75 0.17
C SER A 13 9.30 0.94 -0.87
N PHE A 14 8.51 -0.03 -0.40
CA PHE A 14 7.66 -0.84 -1.28
C PHE A 14 6.83 0.01 -2.25
N ARG A 15 6.63 -0.49 -3.48
CA ARG A 15 5.96 0.22 -4.59
C ARG A 15 4.64 0.89 -4.16
N ARG A 16 3.77 0.19 -3.43
CA ARG A 16 2.46 0.72 -3.02
C ARG A 16 2.53 1.80 -1.95
N ARG A 17 3.59 1.83 -1.12
CA ARG A 17 3.84 2.89 -0.14
C ARG A 17 4.26 4.18 -0.86
N ARG A 18 5.11 4.06 -1.89
CA ARG A 18 5.45 5.17 -2.80
C ARG A 18 4.23 5.65 -3.60
N GLU A 19 3.39 4.69 -3.98
CA GLU A 19 2.01 4.82 -4.49
C GLU A 19 1.08 5.74 -3.65
N GLY A 20 1.32 5.82 -2.34
CA GLY A 20 0.33 6.27 -1.35
C GLY A 20 -0.91 5.37 -1.26
N ARG A 21 -0.88 4.18 -1.87
CA ARG A 21 -2.07 3.34 -2.10
C ARG A 21 -2.35 2.34 -0.98
N THR A 22 -1.44 2.19 -0.02
CA THR A 22 -1.57 1.17 1.03
C THR A 22 -0.90 1.61 2.31
N ASP A 23 -1.65 1.51 3.40
CA ASP A 23 -1.12 1.50 4.75
C ASP A 23 -0.75 0.06 5.14
N TYR A 24 0.56 -0.18 5.27
CA TYR A 24 1.08 -1.49 5.65
C TYR A 24 0.88 -1.80 7.13
N TYR A 25 0.76 -0.79 7.99
CA TYR A 25 0.57 -0.99 9.43
C TYR A 25 -0.83 -1.54 9.73
N ALA A 26 -1.85 -0.90 9.15
CA ALA A 26 -3.23 -1.39 9.22
C ALA A 26 -3.37 -2.78 8.58
N ARG A 27 -2.74 -3.00 7.41
CA ARG A 27 -2.77 -4.30 6.74
C ARG A 27 -2.17 -5.42 7.58
N TYR A 28 -1.06 -5.17 8.26
CA TYR A 28 -0.38 -6.16 9.09
C TYR A 28 -1.28 -6.67 10.22
N ARG A 29 -1.95 -5.76 10.94
CA ARG A 29 -2.91 -6.10 12.01
C ARG A 29 -4.09 -6.94 11.50
N LEU A 30 -4.60 -6.60 10.30
CA LEU A 30 -5.70 -7.35 9.66
C LEU A 30 -5.28 -8.75 9.21
N VAL A 31 -4.05 -8.91 8.70
CA VAL A 31 -3.52 -10.23 8.30
C VAL A 31 -3.34 -11.13 9.52
N ILE A 32 -2.80 -10.62 10.62
CA ILE A 32 -2.61 -11.39 11.86
C ILE A 32 -3.96 -11.87 12.44
N SER A 33 -5.01 -11.05 12.31
CA SER A 33 -6.32 -11.40 12.87
C SER A 33 -6.95 -12.65 12.25
N GLY A 34 -6.50 -13.12 11.07
CA GLY A 34 -7.01 -14.35 10.42
C GLY A 34 -8.48 -14.31 9.98
N LYS A 35 -9.15 -13.16 10.10
CA LYS A 35 -10.56 -12.97 9.75
C LYS A 35 -10.70 -12.56 8.29
N ILE A 36 -11.85 -12.90 7.69
CA ILE A 36 -12.25 -12.40 6.37
C ILE A 36 -12.18 -10.86 6.39
N ARG A 37 -11.45 -10.28 5.44
CA ARG A 37 -11.23 -8.84 5.31
C ARG A 37 -11.80 -8.33 4.00
N ALA A 38 -12.44 -7.17 4.06
CA ALA A 38 -12.89 -6.44 2.88
C ALA A 38 -11.81 -5.46 2.42
N VAL A 39 -11.18 -5.73 1.28
CA VAL A 39 -10.21 -4.82 0.64
C VAL A 39 -10.98 -3.85 -0.24
N VAL A 40 -11.15 -2.62 0.24
CA VAL A 40 -11.81 -1.54 -0.51
C VAL A 40 -10.79 -0.79 -1.36
N ARG A 41 -11.06 -0.69 -2.66
CA ARG A 41 -10.27 0.08 -3.62
C ARG A 41 -11.16 1.13 -4.26
N LYS A 42 -11.01 2.38 -3.80
CA LYS A 42 -11.69 3.53 -4.40
C LYS A 42 -10.89 4.05 -5.59
N SER A 43 -11.56 4.19 -6.74
CA SER A 43 -11.10 4.95 -7.90
C SER A 43 -11.96 6.22 -8.05
N ARG A 44 -11.69 7.05 -9.06
CA ARG A 44 -12.43 8.32 -9.28
C ARG A 44 -13.94 8.13 -9.50
N ARG A 45 -14.36 7.02 -10.10
CA ARG A 45 -15.78 6.74 -10.43
C ARG A 45 -16.28 5.38 -9.95
N ASN A 46 -15.39 4.45 -9.62
CA ASN A 46 -15.74 3.09 -9.21
C ASN A 46 -15.14 2.73 -7.85
N VAL A 47 -15.89 1.95 -7.06
CA VAL A 47 -15.40 1.34 -5.82
C VAL A 47 -15.44 -0.17 -6.01
N ILE A 48 -14.28 -0.81 -5.85
CA ILE A 48 -14.16 -2.28 -5.93
C ILE A 48 -13.93 -2.79 -4.52
N ILE A 49 -14.73 -3.76 -4.10
CA ILE A 49 -14.60 -4.46 -2.83
C ILE A 49 -14.18 -5.90 -3.14
N HIS A 50 -13.13 -6.36 -2.49
CA HIS A 50 -12.66 -7.74 -2.60
C HIS A 50 -12.58 -8.37 -1.21
N PHE A 51 -13.31 -9.47 -1.01
CA PHE A 51 -13.28 -10.24 0.24
C PHE A 51 -12.18 -11.31 0.13
N THR A 52 -11.27 -11.33 1.11
CA THR A 52 -10.12 -12.26 1.18
C THR A 52 -9.86 -12.66 2.63
#